data_AF-A0A3D5KJ48-F1
#
_entry.id   AF-A0A3D5KJ48-F1
#
_cell.length_a   1.000
_cell.length_b   1.000
_cell.length_c   1.000
_cell.angle_alpha   90.00
_cell.angle_beta   90.00
_cell.angle_gamma   90.00
#
_symmetry.space_group_name_H-M   'P 1'
#
loop_
_entity.id
_entity.type
_entity.pdbx_description
1 polymer ?
#
loop_
_entity_poly.entity_id
_entity_poly.type
_entity_poly.pdbx_seq_one_letter_code
_entity_poly.pdbx_strand_id
1 'polypeptide(L)'
;MLYFGKWLRKFYNFPIPIEIRLLNEKTIDDFDGTKCVLRWWQNSGESESFKGEIAVGTFDENLSSEGPTVAFPTVIAAIGRIVKYYYQAIDDLPINEDLITEWGDQVMTAFIDKTTPPSVQ
;
A
#
# COMPACT_ATOMS: atom_id res chain seq x y z
N MET A 1 -1.98 -3.90 -11.99
CA MET A 1 -1.48 -4.46 -10.71
C MET A 1 -0.36 -5.47 -10.85
N LEU A 2 -0.47 -6.52 -11.70
CA LEU A 2 0.59 -7.53 -11.89
C LEU A 2 1.98 -6.93 -12.21
N TYR A 3 2.04 -5.91 -13.08
CA TYR A 3 3.29 -5.21 -13.42
C TYR A 3 3.90 -4.48 -12.21
N PHE A 4 3.08 -3.79 -11.43
CA PHE A 4 3.54 -3.08 -10.24
C PHE A 4 4.06 -4.05 -9.17
N GLY A 5 3.36 -5.16 -8.93
CA GLY A 5 3.84 -6.20 -8.01
C GLY A 5 5.18 -6.82 -8.44
N LYS A 6 5.40 -7.02 -9.75
CA LYS A 6 6.71 -7.45 -10.29
C LYS A 6 7.78 -6.38 -10.09
N TRP A 7 7.44 -5.12 -10.29
CA TRP A 7 8.35 -4.00 -10.07
C TRP A 7 8.76 -3.88 -8.60
N LEU A 8 7.82 -3.99 -7.65
CA LEU A 8 8.13 -3.98 -6.21
C LEU A 8 9.13 -5.09 -5.85
N ARG A 9 8.89 -6.34 -6.28
CA ARG A 9 9.79 -7.47 -6.03
C ARG A 9 11.16 -7.37 -6.69
N LYS A 10 11.37 -6.43 -7.62
CA LYS A 10 12.69 -6.15 -8.21
C LYS A 10 13.55 -5.29 -7.28
N PHE A 11 12.94 -4.40 -6.51
CA PHE A 11 13.64 -3.41 -5.68
C PHE A 11 13.58 -3.71 -4.19
N TYR A 12 12.58 -4.48 -3.75
CA TYR A 12 12.31 -4.75 -2.36
C TYR A 12 12.35 -6.25 -2.08
N ASN A 13 12.93 -6.61 -0.94
CA ASN A 13 12.97 -7.99 -0.44
C ASN A 13 11.89 -8.20 0.61
N PHE A 14 11.02 -9.21 0.42
CA PHE A 14 9.91 -9.51 1.31
C PHE A 14 10.20 -10.83 2.06
N PRO A 15 10.99 -10.82 3.16
CA PRO A 15 11.36 -12.04 3.88
C PRO A 15 10.15 -12.74 4.53
N ILE A 16 9.14 -11.98 4.92
CA ILE A 16 7.85 -12.48 5.43
C ILE A 16 6.77 -12.22 4.36
N PRO A 17 5.87 -13.17 4.06
CA PRO A 17 4.83 -12.98 3.06
C PRO A 17 3.93 -11.78 3.37
N ILE A 18 3.61 -11.01 2.33
CA ILE A 18 2.64 -9.92 2.38
C ILE A 18 1.54 -10.16 1.33
N GLU A 19 0.28 -10.09 1.77
CA GLU A 19 -0.90 -10.16 0.92
C GLU A 19 -1.58 -8.79 0.86
N ILE A 20 -1.82 -8.26 -0.34
CA ILE A 20 -2.51 -6.98 -0.53
C ILE A 20 -3.77 -7.20 -1.36
N ARG A 21 -4.92 -6.83 -0.82
CA ARG A 21 -6.24 -6.99 -1.46
C ARG A 21 -6.82 -5.63 -1.81
N LEU A 22 -7.42 -5.56 -2.99
CA LEU A 22 -8.22 -4.42 -3.42
C LEU A 22 -9.69 -4.81 -3.28
N LEU A 23 -10.42 -4.09 -2.45
CA LEU A 23 -11.83 -4.36 -2.13
C LEU A 23 -12.71 -3.35 -2.84
N ASN A 24 -13.76 -3.83 -3.52
CA ASN A 24 -14.71 -2.97 -4.23
C ASN A 24 -15.72 -2.32 -3.26
N GLU A 25 -15.20 -1.60 -2.27
CA GLU A 25 -15.93 -0.94 -1.20
C GLU A 25 -15.44 0.52 -1.11
N LYS A 26 -16.32 1.47 -0.78
CA LYS A 26 -15.91 2.88 -0.62
C LYS A 26 -15.05 3.10 0.62
N THR A 27 -15.30 2.30 1.66
CA THR A 27 -14.60 2.31 2.95
C THR A 27 -14.62 0.91 3.53
N ILE A 28 -13.66 0.59 4.37
CA ILE A 28 -13.59 -0.65 5.16
C ILE A 28 -13.62 -0.32 6.65
N ASP A 29 -14.04 -1.28 7.48
CA ASP A 29 -13.99 -1.16 8.94
C ASP A 29 -12.60 -1.54 9.44
N ASP A 30 -11.97 -0.68 10.23
CA ASP A 30 -10.76 -1.01 10.98
C ASP A 30 -11.08 -1.86 12.21
N PHE A 31 -10.06 -2.37 12.90
CA PHE A 31 -10.22 -3.26 14.05
C PHE A 31 -10.93 -2.59 15.24
N ASP A 32 -10.89 -1.26 15.32
CA ASP A 32 -11.60 -0.46 16.30
C ASP A 32 -13.02 -0.06 15.85
N GLY A 33 -13.43 -0.47 14.64
CA GLY A 33 -14.72 -0.12 14.04
C GLY A 33 -14.74 1.24 13.32
N THR A 34 -13.59 1.94 13.24
CA THR A 34 -13.47 3.19 12.48
C THR A 34 -13.47 2.92 10.98
N LYS A 35 -14.14 3.77 10.20
CA LYS A 35 -14.12 3.67 8.73
C LYS A 35 -12.80 4.20 8.18
N CYS A 36 -12.10 3.40 7.37
CA CYS A 36 -10.88 3.79 6.68
C CYS A 36 -10.89 3.35 5.21
N VAL A 37 -9.88 3.78 4.45
CA VAL A 37 -9.69 3.36 3.04
C VAL A 37 -8.51 2.41 2.87
N LEU A 38 -7.73 2.22 3.92
CA LEU A 38 -6.57 1.37 3.97
C LEU A 38 -6.49 0.79 5.39
N ARG A 39 -6.36 -0.53 5.48
CA ARG A 39 -6.12 -1.26 6.73
C ARG A 39 -4.98 -2.22 6.51
N TRP A 40 -4.13 -2.41 7.52
CA TRP A 40 -3.06 -3.39 7.48
C TRP A 40 -2.91 -4.07 8.84
N TRP A 41 -2.36 -5.28 8.85
CA TRP A 41 -2.07 -6.01 10.08
C TRP A 41 -1.06 -7.13 9.86
N GLN A 42 -0.47 -7.59 10.96
CA GLN A 42 0.38 -8.78 11.03
C GLN A 42 -0.41 -9.92 11.66
N ASN A 43 -0.40 -11.10 11.04
CA ASN A 43 -0.87 -12.32 11.70
C ASN A 43 0.33 -12.95 12.42
N SER A 44 0.31 -12.92 13.75
CA SER A 44 1.27 -13.65 14.59
C SER A 44 0.81 -15.10 14.78
N GLY A 45 1.69 -16.08 14.53
CA GLY A 45 1.38 -17.51 14.71
C GLY A 45 2.32 -18.44 13.94
N GLU A 46 1.89 -19.68 13.70
CA GLU A 46 2.69 -20.72 12.99
C GLU A 46 3.06 -20.32 11.54
N SER A 47 2.36 -19.35 10.95
CA SER A 47 2.66 -18.80 9.64
C SER A 47 2.54 -17.28 9.70
N GLU A 48 3.62 -16.65 10.16
CA GLU A 48 3.74 -15.20 10.21
C GLU A 48 3.52 -14.60 8.81
N SER A 49 2.64 -13.61 8.73
CA SER A 49 2.29 -12.95 7.47
C SER A 49 1.76 -11.55 7.70
N PHE A 50 1.96 -10.67 6.72
CA PHE A 50 1.38 -9.34 6.68
C PHE A 50 0.22 -9.31 5.70
N LYS A 51 -0.81 -8.54 6.04
CA LYS A 51 -1.97 -8.31 5.19
C LYS A 51 -2.27 -6.83 5.09
N GLY A 52 -2.75 -6.41 3.94
CA GLY A 52 -3.24 -5.07 3.70
C GLY A 52 -4.46 -5.10 2.80
N GLU A 53 -5.41 -4.23 3.08
CA GLU A 53 -6.65 -4.08 2.32
C GLU A 53 -6.82 -2.62 1.94
N ILE A 54 -7.17 -2.38 0.68
CA ILE A 54 -7.42 -1.04 0.15
C ILE A 54 -8.84 -1.01 -0.40
N ALA A 55 -9.64 -0.07 0.10
CA ALA A 55 -10.96 0.24 -0.40
C ALA A 55 -10.83 1.01 -1.73
N VAL A 56 -11.28 0.43 -2.83
CA VAL A 56 -11.20 1.03 -4.18
C VAL A 56 -12.58 1.34 -4.78
N GLY A 57 -13.64 1.38 -3.97
CA GLY A 57 -15.00 1.66 -4.44
C GLY A 57 -15.23 3.08 -4.96
N THR A 58 -14.33 4.02 -4.66
CA THR A 58 -14.29 5.36 -5.27
C THR A 58 -13.41 5.41 -6.51
N PHE A 59 -12.77 4.31 -6.91
CA PHE A 59 -11.87 4.27 -8.06
C PHE A 59 -12.60 4.60 -9.36
N ASP A 60 -13.78 4.02 -9.60
CA ASP A 60 -14.56 4.30 -10.81
C ASP A 60 -15.05 5.75 -10.84
N GLU A 61 -15.37 6.32 -9.67
CA GLU A 61 -15.72 7.74 -9.53
C GLU A 61 -14.53 8.62 -9.90
N ASN A 62 -13.36 8.38 -9.29
CA ASN A 62 -12.12 9.11 -9.57
C ASN A 62 -11.66 8.95 -11.02
N LEU A 63 -11.82 7.76 -11.59
CA LEU A 63 -11.51 7.49 -13.00
C LEU A 63 -12.42 8.28 -13.93
N SER A 64 -13.69 8.43 -13.58
CA SER A 64 -14.67 9.17 -14.38
C SER A 64 -14.52 10.68 -14.23
N SER A 65 -14.17 11.18 -13.04
CA SER A 65 -14.06 12.61 -12.74
C SER A 65 -12.70 13.21 -13.07
N GLU A 66 -11.62 12.53 -12.70
CA GLU A 66 -10.24 13.04 -12.77
C GLU A 66 -9.37 12.28 -13.79
N GLY A 67 -9.87 11.15 -14.28
CA GLY A 67 -9.21 10.36 -15.30
C GLY A 67 -8.17 9.37 -14.74
N PRO A 68 -7.61 8.53 -15.63
CA PRO A 68 -6.69 7.45 -15.26
C PRO A 68 -5.37 7.97 -14.67
N THR A 69 -4.96 9.20 -15.00
CA THR A 69 -3.74 9.83 -14.50
C THR A 69 -3.82 10.22 -13.03
N VAL A 70 -5.01 10.18 -12.42
CA VAL A 70 -5.19 10.40 -10.98
C VAL A 70 -5.63 9.13 -10.28
N ALA A 71 -6.61 8.41 -10.84
CA ALA A 71 -7.18 7.23 -10.19
C ALA A 71 -6.15 6.10 -9.95
N PHE A 72 -5.34 5.75 -10.96
CA PHE A 72 -4.35 4.67 -10.84
C PHE A 72 -3.21 5.02 -9.86
N PRO A 73 -2.60 6.22 -9.93
CA PRO A 73 -1.58 6.64 -8.96
C PRO A 73 -2.03 6.55 -7.51
N THR A 74 -3.28 6.90 -7.19
CA THR A 74 -3.81 6.80 -5.82
C THR A 74 -3.74 5.37 -5.26
N VAL A 75 -4.09 4.36 -6.08
CA VAL A 75 -3.98 2.95 -5.67
C VAL A 75 -2.52 2.53 -5.50
N ILE A 76 -1.63 3.03 -6.35
CA ILE A 76 -0.20 2.74 -6.26
C ILE A 76 0.39 3.34 -4.98
N ALA A 77 0.05 4.58 -4.65
CA ALA A 77 0.46 5.24 -3.42
C ALA A 77 -0.04 4.48 -2.18
N ALA A 78 -1.30 4.05 -2.17
CA ALA A 78 -1.87 3.26 -1.09
C ALA A 78 -1.14 1.93 -0.87
N ILE A 79 -0.75 1.25 -1.95
CA ILE A 79 0.08 0.03 -1.83
C ILE A 79 1.48 0.36 -1.32
N GLY A 80 2.08 1.46 -1.77
CA GLY A 80 3.34 1.97 -1.23
C GLY A 80 3.26 2.16 0.28
N ARG A 81 2.18 2.75 0.79
CA ARG A 81 1.96 2.90 2.24
C ARG A 81 1.97 1.56 2.97
N ILE A 82 1.27 0.54 2.46
CA ILE A 82 1.31 -0.82 3.03
C ILE A 82 2.73 -1.39 3.03
N VAL A 83 3.51 -1.18 1.98
CA VAL A 83 4.91 -1.62 1.94
C VAL A 83 5.75 -0.88 3.00
N LYS A 84 5.50 0.41 3.27
CA LYS A 84 6.20 1.12 4.35
C LYS A 84 5.82 0.59 5.73
N TYR A 85 4.52 0.38 6.00
CA TYR A 85 4.05 -0.26 7.24
C TYR A 85 4.73 -1.61 7.46
N TYR A 86 4.84 -2.42 6.39
CA TYR A 86 5.50 -3.72 6.43
C TYR A 86 6.96 -3.63 6.90
N TYR A 87 7.75 -2.72 6.33
CA TYR A 87 9.15 -2.57 6.75
C TYR A 87 9.29 -1.98 8.14
N GLN A 88 8.45 -1.01 8.51
CA GLN A 88 8.47 -0.50 9.88
C GLN A 88 8.14 -1.60 10.90
N ALA A 89 7.21 -2.49 10.59
CA ALA A 89 6.88 -3.61 11.46
C ALA A 89 8.01 -4.65 11.55
N ILE A 90 8.67 -4.98 10.44
CA ILE A 90 9.80 -5.93 10.43
C ILE A 90 10.99 -5.39 11.22
N ASP A 91 11.25 -4.09 11.12
CA ASP A 91 12.38 -3.44 11.78
C ASP A 91 12.04 -2.97 13.22
N ASP A 92 10.86 -3.33 13.74
CA ASP A 92 10.34 -2.93 15.06
C ASP A 92 10.40 -1.41 15.29
N LEU A 93 10.10 -0.65 14.23
CA LEU A 93 10.11 0.81 14.22
C LEU A 93 8.71 1.36 14.52
N PRO A 94 8.63 2.51 15.22
CA PRO A 94 7.35 3.16 15.48
C PRO A 94 6.68 3.61 14.19
N ILE A 95 5.37 3.41 14.12
CA ILE A 95 4.53 3.87 13.01
C ILE A 95 4.46 5.40 13.01
N ASN A 96 4.75 6.01 11.85
CA ASN A 96 4.63 7.44 11.61
C ASN A 96 3.85 7.67 10.32
N GLU A 97 2.59 8.07 10.47
CA GLU A 97 1.61 8.22 9.39
C GLU A 97 2.04 9.22 8.30
N ASP A 98 2.71 10.31 8.69
CA ASP A 98 3.20 11.32 7.74
C ASP A 98 4.30 10.73 6.86
N LEU A 99 5.27 10.03 7.48
CA LEU A 99 6.36 9.36 6.75
C LEU A 99 5.83 8.24 5.84
N ILE A 100 4.82 7.50 6.30
CA ILE A 100 4.18 6.46 5.50
C ILE A 100 3.50 7.06 4.27
N THR A 101 2.76 8.15 4.48
CA THR A 101 2.07 8.87 3.41
C THR A 101 3.06 9.37 2.37
N GLU A 102 4.11 10.08 2.79
CA GLU A 102 5.16 10.59 1.91
C GLU A 102 5.86 9.46 1.15
N TRP A 103 6.19 8.37 1.83
CA TRP A 103 6.86 7.22 1.21
C TRP A 103 5.98 6.56 0.14
N GLY A 104 4.67 6.46 0.39
CA GLY A 104 3.70 6.00 -0.60
C GLY A 104 3.70 6.86 -1.88
N ASP A 105 3.73 8.17 -1.72
CA ASP A 105 3.76 9.12 -2.83
C ASP A 105 5.09 9.08 -3.60
N GLN A 106 6.21 8.85 -2.90
CA GLN A 106 7.53 8.63 -3.51
C GLN A 106 7.56 7.33 -4.33
N VAL A 107 6.99 6.24 -3.84
CA VAL A 107 6.85 4.98 -4.60
C VAL A 107 5.99 5.17 -5.84
N MET A 108 4.85 5.86 -5.70
CA MET A 108 3.97 6.20 -6.80
C MET A 108 4.72 6.97 -7.89
N THR A 109 5.40 8.05 -7.51
CA THR A 109 6.20 8.88 -8.42
C THR A 109 7.27 8.05 -9.12
N ALA A 110 8.04 7.25 -8.38
CA ALA A 110 9.09 6.42 -8.95
C ALA A 110 8.58 5.38 -9.94
N PHE A 111 7.40 4.80 -9.68
CA PHE A 111 6.80 3.85 -10.61
C PHE A 111 6.32 4.51 -11.91
N ILE A 112 5.69 5.69 -11.81
CA ILE A 112 5.19 6.45 -12.97
C ILE A 112 6.36 6.94 -13.83
N ASP A 113 7.37 7.53 -13.20
CA ASP A 113 8.53 8.13 -13.86
C ASP A 113 9.59 7.10 -14.26
N LYS A 114 9.39 5.82 -13.88
CA LYS A 114 10.29 4.69 -14.13
C LYS A 114 11.69 4.92 -13.55
N THR A 115 11.75 5.52 -12.36
CA THR A 115 12.99 5.76 -11.62
C THR A 115 13.21 4.72 -10.53
N THR A 116 14.27 4.90 -9.74
CA THR A 116 14.57 4.04 -8.59
C THR A 116 13.65 4.42 -7.44
N PRO A 117 12.99 3.45 -6.78
CA PRO A 117 12.07 3.78 -5.69
C PRO A 117 12.82 4.10 -4.40
N PRO A 118 12.15 4.74 -3.41
CA PRO A 118 12.78 5.08 -2.14
C PRO A 118 13.32 3.83 -1.42
N SER A 119 14.48 3.97 -0.77
CA SER A 119 15.04 2.90 0.04
C SER A 119 14.17 2.60 1.26
N VAL A 120 14.24 1.36 1.72
CA VAL A 120 13.69 0.96 3.01
C VAL A 120 14.74 1.29 4.06
N GLN A 121 14.43 2.26 4.91
CA GLN A 121 15.13 2.59 6.14
C GLN A 121 14.14 2.52 7.28
#